data_AF-A0A174X7B9-F1
#
_entry.id   AF-A0A174X7B9-F1
#
_cell.length_a   1.000
_cell.length_b   1.000
_cell.length_c   1.000
_cell.angle_alpha   90.00
_cell.angle_beta   90.00
_cell.angle_gamma   90.00
#
_symmetry.space_group_name_H-M   'P 1'
#
loop_
_entity.id
_entity.type
_entity.pdbx_description
1 polymer ?
#
loop_
_entity_poly.entity_id
_entity_poly.type
_entity_poly.pdbx_seq_one_letter_code
_entity_poly.pdbx_strand_id
1 'polypeptide(L)'
;MARQVYADSLNFFYTQDNVRPQAFANLYAEKAENWANTVFLMGNVKEAKNLLKLAAELRGCYKDQQAEIPEELLAQKSTVIYTTSRKDLGVPEIDRKELEEFIDAIPEIPVIVRENIKEDARIKAFDLKKRMLYDIKEFGEDNEGE
;
A
#
# COMPACT_ATOMS: atom_id res chain seq x y z
N MET A 1 -5.26 12.65 -15.67
CA MET A 1 -4.29 13.39 -16.51
C MET A 1 -2.82 13.09 -16.19
N ALA A 2 -2.24 13.52 -15.07
CA ALA A 2 -0.79 13.36 -14.83
C ALA A 2 -0.28 11.90 -14.84
N ARG A 3 -1.05 10.94 -14.32
CA ARG A 3 -0.72 9.50 -14.38
C ARG A 3 -0.76 8.90 -15.78
N GLN A 4 -1.67 9.37 -16.64
CA GLN A 4 -1.75 8.92 -18.04
C GLN A 4 -0.57 9.46 -18.83
N VAL A 5 -0.26 10.76 -18.68
CA VAL A 5 0.91 11.38 -19.31
C VAL A 5 2.21 10.72 -18.84
N TYR A 6 2.34 10.41 -17.54
CA TYR A 6 3.48 9.69 -16.99
C TYR A 6 3.60 8.26 -17.55
N ALA A 7 2.49 7.52 -17.62
CA ALA A 7 2.46 6.18 -18.20
C ALA A 7 2.78 6.18 -19.69
N ASP A 8 2.25 7.14 -20.45
CA ASP A 8 2.53 7.31 -21.88
C ASP A 8 3.99 7.70 -22.12
N SER A 9 4.56 8.58 -21.28
CA SER A 9 5.99 8.92 -21.36
C SER A 9 6.91 7.75 -21.01
N LEU A 10 6.54 6.92 -20.02
CA LEU A 10 7.30 5.70 -19.67
C LEU A 10 7.24 4.65 -20.78
N ASN A 11 6.08 4.50 -21.44
CA ASN A 11 5.93 3.61 -22.59
C ASN A 11 6.75 4.09 -23.80
N PHE A 12 6.92 5.40 -23.96
CA PHE A 12 7.65 6.00 -25.08
C PHE A 12 9.18 5.89 -24.93
N PHE A 13 9.70 5.95 -23.69
CA PHE A 13 11.14 6.15 -23.41
C PHE A 13 11.90 4.94 -22.81
N TYR A 14 11.45 3.70 -22.99
CA TYR A 14 12.20 2.47 -22.66
C TYR A 14 12.32 2.12 -21.16
N THR A 15 11.32 1.47 -20.56
CA THR A 15 11.56 0.73 -19.29
C THR A 15 10.58 -0.41 -18.98
N GLN A 16 9.96 -1.05 -19.99
CA GLN A 16 9.34 -2.37 -19.79
C GLN A 16 9.59 -3.26 -21.01
N ASP A 17 10.19 -4.44 -20.78
CA ASP A 17 10.42 -5.52 -21.77
C ASP A 17 9.13 -6.04 -22.44
N ASN A 18 7.96 -5.58 -21.98
CA ASN A 18 6.67 -5.84 -22.60
C ASN A 18 6.12 -4.54 -23.17
N VAL A 19 6.64 -4.10 -24.32
CA VAL A 19 5.92 -3.14 -25.17
C VAL A 19 4.48 -3.66 -25.29
N ARG A 20 3.51 -2.87 -24.82
CA ARG A 20 2.10 -3.31 -24.81
C ARG A 20 1.77 -3.80 -26.22
N PRO A 21 1.15 -4.98 -26.40
CA PRO A 21 0.78 -5.49 -27.72
C PRO A 21 0.01 -4.46 -28.56
N GLN A 22 -0.69 -3.55 -27.90
CA GLN A 22 -1.37 -2.40 -28.50
C GLN A 22 -0.43 -1.35 -29.14
N ALA A 23 0.74 -1.08 -28.55
CA ALA A 23 1.73 -0.17 -29.13
C ALA A 23 2.37 -0.76 -30.40
N PHE A 24 2.67 -2.06 -30.39
CA PHE A 24 3.08 -2.76 -31.61
C PHE A 24 1.96 -2.79 -32.64
N ALA A 25 0.72 -3.07 -32.24
CA ALA A 25 -0.43 -3.05 -33.15
C ALA A 25 -0.60 -1.67 -33.82
N ASN A 26 -0.41 -0.57 -33.09
CA ASN A 26 -0.43 0.78 -33.65
C ASN A 26 0.71 1.01 -34.65
N LEU A 27 1.94 0.58 -34.34
CA LEU A 27 3.09 0.69 -35.25
C LEU A 27 2.88 -0.13 -36.53
N TYR A 28 2.26 -1.31 -36.44
CA TYR A 28 1.91 -2.11 -37.60
C TYR A 28 0.73 -1.51 -38.39
N ALA A 29 -0.24 -0.90 -37.71
CA ALA A 29 -1.36 -0.21 -38.36
C ALA A 29 -0.86 0.98 -39.20
N GLU A 30 0.04 1.79 -38.66
CA GLU A 30 0.64 2.93 -39.37
C GLU A 30 1.41 2.47 -40.63
N LYS A 31 2.17 1.37 -40.52
CA LYS A 31 2.84 0.77 -41.68
C LYS A 31 1.84 0.28 -42.74
N ALA A 32 0.74 -0.34 -42.31
CA ALA A 32 -0.31 -0.81 -43.21
C ALA A 32 -1.03 0.37 -43.91
N GLU A 33 -1.27 1.48 -43.22
CA GLU A 33 -1.82 2.72 -43.80
C GLU A 33 -0.87 3.31 -44.85
N ASN A 34 0.43 3.37 -44.55
CA ASN A 34 1.45 3.84 -45.48
C ASN A 34 1.52 2.96 -46.74
N TRP A 35 1.48 1.64 -46.59
CA TRP A 35 1.42 0.71 -47.72
C TRP A 35 0.09 0.79 -48.48
N ALA A 36 -1.03 1.01 -47.80
CA ALA A 36 -2.31 1.21 -48.47
C ALA A 36 -2.28 2.44 -49.38
N ASN A 37 -1.67 3.54 -48.90
CA ASN A 37 -1.51 4.76 -49.68
C ASN A 37 -0.62 4.54 -50.91
N THR A 38 0.51 3.85 -50.78
CA THR A 38 1.39 3.58 -51.94
C THR A 38 0.73 2.66 -52.96
N VAL A 39 0.06 1.59 -52.52
CA VAL A 39 -0.62 0.63 -53.39
C VAL A 39 -1.84 1.26 -54.08
N PHE A 40 -2.54 2.17 -53.39
CA PHE A 40 -3.61 2.96 -53.98
C PHE A 40 -3.10 3.88 -55.10
N LEU A 41 -1.98 4.57 -54.86
CA LEU A 41 -1.33 5.42 -55.88
C LEU A 41 -0.85 4.61 -57.10
N MET A 42 -0.49 3.34 -56.90
CA MET A 42 -0.15 2.39 -57.97
C MET A 42 -1.38 1.85 -58.72
N GLY A 43 -2.60 2.28 -58.37
CA GLY A 43 -3.85 1.92 -59.03
C GLY A 43 -4.49 0.61 -58.53
N ASN A 44 -3.91 -0.06 -57.54
CA ASN A 44 -4.45 -1.31 -57.00
C ASN A 44 -5.35 -1.06 -55.79
N VAL A 45 -6.56 -0.60 -56.08
CA VAL A 45 -7.57 -0.20 -55.07
C VAL A 45 -8.02 -1.37 -54.19
N LYS A 46 -8.04 -2.60 -54.74
CA LYS A 46 -8.49 -3.79 -54.01
C LYS A 46 -7.55 -4.14 -52.87
N GLU A 47 -6.25 -4.05 -53.11
CA GLU A 47 -5.23 -4.36 -52.13
C GLU A 47 -5.06 -3.24 -51.10
N ALA A 48 -5.16 -1.97 -51.52
CA ALA A 48 -5.22 -0.84 -50.61
C ALA A 48 -6.38 -0.96 -49.60
N LYS A 49 -7.57 -1.36 -50.06
CA LYS A 49 -8.73 -1.60 -49.18
C LYS A 49 -8.46 -2.70 -48.14
N ASN A 50 -7.76 -3.77 -48.52
CA ASN A 50 -7.43 -4.87 -47.60
C ASN A 50 -6.43 -4.40 -46.52
N LEU A 51 -5.44 -3.60 -46.90
CA LEU A 51 -4.47 -3.03 -45.97
C LEU A 51 -5.12 -2.06 -44.98
N LEU A 52 -6.09 -1.25 -45.43
CA LEU A 52 -6.86 -0.37 -44.54
C LEU A 52 -7.74 -1.14 -43.55
N LYS A 53 -8.34 -2.26 -43.98
CA LYS A 53 -9.08 -3.15 -43.06
C LYS A 53 -8.17 -3.71 -41.98
N LEU A 54 -6.99 -4.18 -42.36
CA LEU A 54 -5.99 -4.69 -41.43
C LEU A 54 -5.53 -3.61 -40.43
N ALA A 55 -5.34 -2.37 -40.89
CA ALA A 55 -5.02 -1.24 -39.99
C ALA A 55 -6.16 -0.97 -38.99
N ALA A 56 -7.41 -0.99 -39.43
CA ALA A 56 -8.57 -0.79 -38.56
C ALA A 56 -8.72 -1.91 -37.51
N GLU A 57 -8.42 -3.16 -37.89
CA GLU A 57 -8.39 -4.29 -36.96
C GLU A 57 -7.29 -4.14 -35.90
N LEU A 58 -6.08 -3.77 -36.31
CA LEU A 58 -4.94 -3.56 -35.41
C LEU A 58 -5.17 -2.41 -34.43
N ARG A 59 -5.82 -1.32 -34.87
CA ARG A 59 -6.22 -0.20 -34.00
C ARG A 59 -7.37 -0.56 -33.05
N GLY A 60 -8.00 -1.72 -33.22
CA GLY A 60 -9.10 -2.17 -32.38
C GLY A 60 -10.42 -1.44 -32.65
N CYS A 61 -10.61 -0.88 -33.85
CA CYS A 61 -11.83 -0.15 -34.22
C CYS A 61 -13.10 -1.01 -34.18
N TYR A 62 -12.96 -2.34 -34.20
CA TYR A 62 -14.06 -3.31 -34.12
C TYR A 62 -14.19 -4.00 -32.76
N LYS A 63 -13.36 -3.62 -31.77
CA LYS A 63 -13.48 -4.15 -30.42
C LYS A 63 -14.57 -3.37 -29.69
N ASP A 64 -15.46 -4.08 -29.03
CA ASP A 64 -16.42 -3.45 -28.12
C ASP A 64 -15.64 -2.64 -27.07
N GLN A 65 -16.04 -1.38 -26.90
CA GLN A 65 -15.41 -0.49 -25.94
C GLN A 65 -15.54 -1.13 -24.56
N GLN A 66 -14.41 -1.56 -24.00
CA GLN A 66 -14.40 -2.16 -22.66
C GLN A 66 -15.04 -1.17 -21.70
N ALA A 67 -16.00 -1.65 -20.89
CA ALA A 67 -16.65 -0.83 -19.89
C ALA A 67 -15.56 -0.21 -19.00
N GLU A 68 -15.40 1.11 -19.10
CA GLU A 68 -14.55 1.86 -18.19
C GLU A 68 -15.06 1.61 -16.78
N ILE A 69 -14.15 1.42 -15.82
CA ILE A 69 -14.52 1.29 -14.41
C ILE A 69 -15.39 2.52 -14.09
N PRO A 70 -16.64 2.33 -13.60
CA PRO A 70 -17.53 3.45 -13.31
C PRO A 70 -16.80 4.50 -12.48
N GLU A 71 -16.87 5.76 -12.90
CA GLU A 71 -16.16 6.86 -12.24
C GLU A 71 -16.48 6.91 -10.73
N GLU A 72 -17.67 6.47 -10.34
CA GLU A 72 -18.13 6.36 -8.96
C GLU A 72 -17.21 5.49 -8.08
N LEU A 73 -16.70 4.37 -8.60
CA LEU A 73 -15.78 3.48 -7.87
C LEU A 73 -14.37 4.06 -7.75
N LEU A 74 -13.97 4.89 -8.72
CA LEU A 74 -12.67 5.57 -8.71
C LEU A 74 -12.69 6.85 -7.85
N ALA A 75 -13.82 7.55 -7.81
CA ALA A 75 -14.04 8.77 -7.03
C ALA A 75 -14.43 8.48 -5.57
N GLN A 76 -14.71 7.22 -5.22
CA GLN A 76 -15.01 6.83 -3.86
C GLN A 76 -13.82 7.14 -2.96
N LYS A 77 -13.95 8.19 -2.15
CA LYS A 77 -12.94 8.59 -1.17
C LYS A 77 -12.80 7.48 -0.14
N SER A 78 -11.65 6.81 -0.13
CA SER A 78 -11.34 5.84 0.91
C SER A 78 -11.22 6.57 2.25
N THR A 79 -11.97 6.09 3.25
CA THR A 79 -11.83 6.56 4.63
C THR A 79 -10.81 5.66 5.32
N VAL A 80 -9.65 6.20 5.68
CA VAL A 80 -8.62 5.47 6.42
C VAL A 80 -8.85 5.69 7.91
N ILE A 81 -9.19 4.62 8.63
CA ILE A 81 -9.38 4.65 10.09
C ILE A 81 -8.11 4.15 10.75
N TYR A 82 -7.49 5.00 11.59
CA TYR A 82 -6.38 4.61 12.44
C TYR A 82 -6.90 4.34 13.84
N THR A 83 -6.70 3.12 14.35
CA THR A 83 -7.05 2.76 15.72
C THR A 83 -5.86 2.11 16.42
N THR A 84 -5.66 2.48 17.69
CA THR A 84 -4.69 1.85 18.59
C THR A 84 -5.35 0.77 19.46
N SER A 85 -6.67 0.63 19.37
CA SER A 85 -7.45 -0.37 20.10
C SER A 85 -7.33 -1.72 19.42
N ARG A 86 -6.94 -2.74 20.20
CA ARG A 86 -6.87 -4.13 19.72
C ARG A 86 -8.25 -4.72 19.40
N LYS A 87 -9.29 -4.26 20.11
CA LYS A 87 -10.68 -4.71 19.91
C LYS A 87 -11.16 -4.38 18.51
N ASP A 88 -10.84 -3.18 18.06
CA ASP A 88 -11.22 -2.66 16.74
C ASP A 88 -10.48 -3.41 15.61
N LEU A 89 -9.34 -4.02 15.93
CA LEU A 89 -8.54 -4.85 15.03
C LEU A 89 -8.95 -6.34 15.06
N GLY A 90 -9.95 -6.73 15.88
CA GLY A 90 -10.36 -8.12 16.05
C GLY A 90 -9.33 -9.00 16.76
N VAL A 91 -8.34 -8.40 17.42
CA VAL A 91 -7.30 -9.11 18.17
C VAL A 91 -7.81 -9.38 19.59
N PRO A 92 -7.72 -10.62 20.11
CA PRO A 92 -8.16 -10.94 21.47
C PRO A 92 -7.42 -10.11 22.52
N GLU A 93 -8.08 -9.89 23.66
CA GLU A 93 -7.44 -9.25 24.82
C GLU A 93 -6.24 -10.08 25.30
N ILE A 94 -5.18 -9.39 25.74
CA ILE A 94 -3.98 -10.06 26.26
C ILE A 94 -4.35 -10.68 27.60
N ASP A 95 -4.27 -12.00 27.72
CA ASP A 95 -4.26 -12.65 29.02
C ASP A 95 -2.87 -12.46 29.65
N ARG A 96 -2.81 -11.81 30.81
CA ARG A 96 -1.57 -11.51 31.53
C ARG A 96 -1.39 -12.37 32.78
N LYS A 97 -2.23 -13.39 32.99
CA LYS A 97 -2.15 -14.27 34.16
C LYS A 97 -0.83 -15.02 34.28
N GLU A 98 -0.36 -15.62 33.19
CA GLU A 98 0.94 -16.32 33.17
C GLU A 98 2.10 -15.38 33.52
N LEU A 99 2.02 -14.12 33.06
CA LEU A 99 3.02 -13.10 33.36
C LEU A 99 2.98 -12.69 34.84
N GLU A 100 1.77 -12.60 35.42
CA GLU A 100 1.61 -12.30 36.85
C GLU A 100 2.17 -13.43 37.72
N GLU A 101 1.85 -14.68 37.40
CA GLU A 101 2.38 -15.86 38.09
C GLU A 101 3.90 -15.94 37.98
N PHE A 102 4.45 -15.62 36.82
CA PHE A 102 5.90 -15.54 36.63
C PHE A 102 6.54 -14.47 37.54
N ILE A 103 5.96 -13.27 37.61
CA ILE A 103 6.45 -12.19 38.49
C ILE A 103 6.35 -12.60 39.97
N ASP A 104 5.32 -13.35 40.36
CA ASP A 104 5.15 -13.85 41.71
C ASP A 104 6.13 -14.99 42.05
N ALA A 105 6.55 -15.78 41.06
CA ALA A 105 7.53 -16.84 41.23
C ALA A 105 8.98 -16.35 41.40
N ILE A 106 9.30 -15.09 41.09
CA ILE A 106 10.70 -14.61 41.20
C ILE A 106 11.12 -14.51 42.67
N PRO A 107 12.17 -15.25 43.09
CA PRO A 107 12.70 -15.19 44.45
C PRO A 107 13.52 -13.90 44.68
N GLU A 108 13.68 -13.52 45.94
CA GLU A 108 14.60 -12.44 46.37
C GLU A 108 14.29 -11.00 45.87
N ILE A 109 13.07 -10.73 45.38
CA ILE A 109 12.65 -9.37 45.02
C ILE A 109 11.85 -8.71 46.17
N PRO A 110 12.22 -7.49 46.60
CA PRO A 110 11.43 -6.68 47.52
C PRO A 110 9.99 -6.46 47.02
N VAL A 111 9.01 -6.46 47.92
CA VAL A 111 7.58 -6.35 47.58
C VAL A 111 7.27 -5.11 46.73
N ILE A 112 7.93 -3.99 47.01
CA ILE A 112 7.78 -2.72 46.28
C ILE A 112 8.24 -2.87 44.82
N VAL A 113 9.41 -3.47 44.60
CA VAL A 113 9.95 -3.72 43.25
C VAL A 113 9.06 -4.68 42.47
N ARG A 114 8.49 -5.68 43.14
CA ARG A 114 7.53 -6.60 42.53
C ARG A 114 6.24 -5.89 42.08
N GLU A 115 5.70 -4.99 42.90
CA GLU A 115 4.54 -4.19 42.50
C GLU A 115 4.86 -3.27 41.33
N ASN A 116 6.04 -2.63 41.33
CA ASN A 116 6.51 -1.79 40.23
C ASN A 116 6.60 -2.57 38.91
N ILE A 117 7.13 -3.81 38.96
CA ILE A 117 7.21 -4.69 37.79
C ILE A 117 5.81 -5.06 37.29
N LYS A 118 4.84 -5.30 38.18
CA LYS A 118 3.44 -5.55 37.80
C LYS A 118 2.77 -4.33 37.15
N GLU A 119 3.11 -3.12 37.59
CA GLU A 119 2.65 -1.87 36.96
C GLU A 119 3.27 -1.67 35.57
N ASP A 120 4.56 -1.92 35.42
CA ASP A 120 5.30 -1.77 34.15
C ASP A 120 4.83 -2.77 33.09
N ALA A 121 4.51 -4.00 33.54
CA ALA A 121 3.86 -5.03 32.75
C ALA A 121 2.39 -4.71 32.37
N ARG A 122 1.85 -3.58 32.84
CA ARG A 122 0.45 -3.17 32.73
C ARG A 122 -0.53 -4.19 33.33
N ILE A 123 -0.10 -5.05 34.25
CA ILE A 123 -0.99 -5.96 34.98
C ILE A 123 -1.82 -5.13 35.98
N LYS A 124 -1.15 -4.23 36.72
CA LYS A 124 -1.78 -3.23 37.58
C LYS A 124 -1.78 -1.85 36.91
N ALA A 125 -2.68 -0.98 37.35
CA ALA A 125 -2.71 0.41 36.90
C ALA A 125 -1.49 1.16 37.46
N PHE A 126 -0.80 1.89 36.60
CA PHE A 126 0.37 2.68 36.98
C PHE A 126 -0.04 3.85 37.88
N ASP A 127 0.52 3.91 39.09
CA ASP A 127 0.28 5.00 40.05
C ASP A 127 1.49 5.93 40.10
N LEU A 128 1.43 7.00 39.30
CA LEU A 128 2.50 8.00 39.19
C LEU A 128 2.88 8.60 40.56
N LYS A 129 1.91 8.81 41.45
CA LYS A 129 2.17 9.46 42.75
C LYS A 129 3.02 8.56 43.65
N LYS A 130 2.74 7.25 43.65
CA LYS A 130 3.55 6.28 44.41
C LYS A 130 4.97 6.21 43.87
N ARG A 131 5.14 6.19 42.54
CA ARG A 131 6.45 6.16 41.87
C ARG A 131 7.29 7.37 42.26
N MET A 132 6.73 8.57 42.13
CA MET A 132 7.43 9.80 42.50
C MET A 132 7.82 9.85 43.98
N LEU A 133 6.96 9.34 44.87
CA LEU A 133 7.27 9.31 46.30
C LEU A 133 8.38 8.32 46.66
N TYR A 134 8.45 7.20 45.94
CA TYR A 134 9.52 6.22 46.09
C TYR A 134 10.85 6.77 45.57
N ASP A 135 10.85 7.36 44.37
CA ASP A 135 12.04 7.98 43.78
C ASP A 135 12.58 9.10 44.70
N ILE A 136 11.72 9.95 45.27
CA ILE A 136 12.15 10.99 46.21
C ILE A 136 12.81 10.41 47.47
N LYS A 137 12.36 9.25 47.96
CA LYS A 137 12.96 8.61 49.13
C LYS A 137 14.29 7.94 48.78
N GLU A 138 14.33 7.18 47.69
CA GLU A 138 15.54 6.46 47.26
C GLU A 138 16.66 7.42 46.88
N PHE A 139 16.36 8.51 46.15
CA PHE A 139 17.36 9.52 45.75
C PHE A 139 17.53 10.67 46.76
N GLY A 140 16.69 10.76 47.78
CA GLY A 140 16.75 11.79 48.82
C GLY A 140 17.68 11.44 49.98
N GLU A 141 17.75 10.15 50.34
CA GLU A 141 18.59 9.66 51.44
C GLU A 141 20.10 9.72 51.11
N ASP A 142 20.48 9.73 49.83
CA ASP A 142 21.88 9.87 49.39
C ASP A 142 22.49 11.27 49.64
N ASN A 143 21.68 12.28 50.02
CA ASN A 143 22.13 13.66 50.25
C ASN A 143 22.25 14.08 51.73
N GLU A 144 21.98 13.19 52.69
CA GLU A 144 22.09 13.52 54.14
C GLU A 144 23.43 13.10 54.78
N GLY A 145 24.44 12.74 53.96
CA GLY A 145 25.69 12.12 54.39
C GLY A 145 27.02 12.77 53.99
N GLU A 146 27.05 14.04 53.55
CA GLU A 146 28.29 14.83 53.37
C GLU A 146 28.21 16.24 53.98
#